data_AF-A0A6N9V8Q1-F1
#
_entry.id   AF-A0A6N9V8Q1-F1
#
_cell.length_a   1.000
_cell.length_b   1.000
_cell.length_c   1.000
_cell.angle_alpha   90.00
_cell.angle_beta   90.00
_cell.angle_gamma   90.00
#
_symmetry.space_group_name_H-M   'P 1'
#
loop_
_entity.id
_entity.type
_entity.pdbx_description
1 polymer ?
#
loop_
_entity_poly.entity_id
_entity_poly.type
_entity_poly.pdbx_seq_one_letter_code
_entity_poly.pdbx_strand_id
1 'polypeptide(L)' 'MATLLHVDSAISPTASASRDVTAAFVKAWTEAHPEGRVIHRDLAAHPVPHLDHFAVSAGFADPSEHT' A
#
# COMPACT_ATOMS: atom_id res chain seq x y z
N MET A 1 0.63 15.29 -12.45
CA MET A 1 0.70 13.83 -12.63
C MET A 1 -0.03 13.15 -11.48
N ALA A 2 -1.01 12.29 -11.77
CA ALA A 2 -1.72 11.55 -10.72
C ALA A 2 -0.86 10.39 -10.21
N THR A 3 -1.03 10.02 -8.93
CA THR A 3 -0.36 8.84 -8.34
C THR A 3 -1.42 7.89 -7.79
N LEU A 4 -1.36 6.63 -8.21
CA LEU A 4 -2.19 5.54 -7.69
C LEU A 4 -1.38 4.71 -6.71
N LEU A 5 -1.85 4.59 -5.47
CA LEU A 5 -1.35 3.61 -4.51
C LEU A 5 -2.23 2.36 -4.60
N HIS A 6 -1.69 1.28 -5.16
CA HIS A 6 -2.33 -0.03 -5.20
C HIS A 6 -1.87 -0.85 -3.99
N VAL A 7 -2.80 -1.20 -3.10
CA VAL A 7 -2.53 -2.01 -1.92
C VAL A 7 -3.22 -3.37 -2.06
N ASP A 8 -2.45 -4.45 -1.99
CA ASP A 8 -3.00 -5.80 -1.89
C ASP A 8 -2.83 -6.34 -0.46
N SER A 9 -3.92 -6.88 0.11
CA SER A 9 -3.96 -7.47 1.45
C SER A 9 -4.43 -8.92 1.47
N ALA A 10 -4.77 -9.49 0.30
CA ALA A 10 -5.20 -10.87 0.22
C ALA A 10 -4.07 -11.81 0.65
N ILE A 11 -4.38 -12.71 1.58
CA ILE A 11 -3.45 -13.69 2.17
C ILE A 11 -2.84 -14.58 1.08
N SER A 12 -3.67 -15.05 0.15
CA SER A 12 -3.20 -15.87 -0.96
C SER A 12 -2.60 -14.99 -2.06
N PRO A 13 -1.36 -15.29 -2.52
CA PRO A 13 -0.76 -14.60 -3.67
C PRO A 13 -1.38 -15.06 -5.00
N THR A 14 -2.03 -16.23 -5.03
CA THR A 14 -2.67 -16.80 -6.22
C THR A 14 -4.15 -17.08 -5.94
N ALA A 15 -4.94 -17.24 -7.01
CA ALA A 15 -6.38 -17.54 -6.92
C ALA A 15 -7.18 -16.56 -6.04
N SER A 16 -6.81 -15.27 -6.07
CA SER A 16 -7.47 -14.21 -5.32
C SER A 16 -8.28 -13.33 -6.27
N ALA A 17 -9.60 -13.46 -6.23
CA ALA A 17 -10.50 -12.64 -7.05
C ALA A 17 -10.34 -11.13 -6.79
N SER A 18 -10.00 -10.72 -5.55
CA SER A 18 -9.75 -9.32 -5.26
C SER A 18 -8.46 -8.80 -5.92
N ARG A 19 -7.41 -9.62 -5.99
CA ARG A 19 -6.18 -9.27 -6.73
C ARG A 19 -6.43 -9.19 -8.23
N ASP A 20 -7.28 -10.07 -8.77
CA ASP A 20 -7.65 -10.00 -10.19
C ASP A 20 -8.40 -8.69 -10.52
N VAL A 21 -9.31 -8.27 -9.64
CA VAL A 21 -10.06 -7.00 -9.79
C VAL A 21 -9.12 -5.79 -9.69
N THR A 22 -8.21 -5.75 -8.71
CA THR A 22 -7.28 -4.63 -8.58
C THR A 22 -6.30 -4.56 -9.75
N ALA A 23 -5.82 -5.70 -10.26
CA ALA A 23 -4.99 -5.76 -11.46
C ALA A 23 -5.73 -5.21 -12.69
N ALA A 24 -7.00 -5.56 -12.88
CA ALA A 24 -7.82 -5.02 -13.96
C ALA A 24 -8.01 -3.50 -13.85
N PHE A 25 -8.23 -2.99 -12.64
CA PHE A 25 -8.34 -1.56 -12.39
C PHE A 25 -7.03 -0.82 -12.67
N VAL A 26 -5.89 -1.31 -12.17
CA VAL A 26 -4.57 -0.68 -12.38
C VAL A 26 -4.26 -0.58 -13.88
N LYS A 27 -4.59 -1.62 -14.64
CA LYS A 27 -4.44 -1.62 -16.10
C LYS A 27 -5.25 -0.48 -16.74
N ALA A 28 -6.57 -0.44 -16.50
CA ALA A 28 -7.45 0.58 -17.06
C ALA A 28 -7.05 2.00 -16.61
N TRP A 29 -6.63 2.15 -15.35
CA TRP A 29 -6.17 3.43 -14.81
C TRP A 29 -4.89 3.92 -15.50
N THR A 30 -3.94 3.04 -15.75
CA THR A 30 -2.67 3.38 -16.42
C THR A 30 -2.91 3.77 -17.88
N GLU A 31 -3.83 3.10 -18.57
CA GLU A 31 -4.26 3.48 -19.93
C GLU A 31 -4.90 4.88 -19.96
N ALA A 32 -5.72 5.21 -18.96
CA ALA A 32 -6.37 6.52 -18.84
C ALA A 32 -5.43 7.63 -18.34
N HIS A 33 -4.31 7.27 -17.69
CA HIS A 33 -3.33 8.21 -17.14
C HIS A 33 -1.90 7.84 -17.59
N PRO A 34 -1.53 8.14 -18.85
CA PRO A 34 -0.21 7.76 -19.40
C PRO A 34 0.99 8.38 -18.65
N GLU A 35 0.77 9.54 -18.04
CA GLU A 35 1.76 10.22 -17.18
C GLU A 35 1.57 9.90 -15.69
N GLY A 36 0.66 8.98 -15.36
CA GLY A 36 0.38 8.56 -14.00
C GLY A 36 1.48 7.67 -13.44
N ARG A 37 1.70 7.75 -12.12
CA ARG A 37 2.61 6.85 -11.40
C ARG A 37 1.79 5.83 -10.60
N VAL A 38 2.16 4.55 -10.70
CA VAL A 38 1.61 3.50 -9.84
C VAL A 38 2.66 3.10 -8.79
N ILE A 39 2.25 3.08 -7.52
CA ILE A 39 3.03 2.57 -6.39
C ILE A 39 2.29 1.34 -5.88
N HIS A 40 2.94 0.18 -5.89
CA HIS A 40 2.34 -1.07 -5.42
C HIS A 40 2.86 -1.44 -4.03
N ARG A 41 1.96 -1.82 -3.13
CA ARG A 41 2.26 -2.29 -1.78
C ARG A 41 1.52 -3.60 -1.52
N ASP A 42 2.24 -4.71 -1.55
CA ASP A 42 1.71 -6.02 -1.17
C ASP A 42 1.99 -6.31 0.31
N LEU A 43 0.94 -6.35 1.13
CA LEU A 43 1.02 -6.58 2.56
C LEU A 43 1.15 -8.06 2.94
N ALA A 44 0.77 -8.97 2.05
CA ALA A 44 0.97 -10.41 2.29
C ALA A 44 2.41 -10.82 1.96
N ALA A 45 3.00 -10.26 0.90
CA ALA A 45 4.40 -10.48 0.55
C ALA A 45 5.37 -9.70 1.45
N HIS A 46 4.99 -8.49 1.87
CA HIS A 46 5.80 -7.61 2.72
C HIS A 46 4.99 -7.17 3.94
N PRO A 47 4.86 -8.04 4.96
CA PRO A 47 4.08 -7.73 6.15
C PRO A 47 4.59 -6.47 6.82
N VAL A 48 3.67 -5.67 7.35
CA VAL A 48 4.01 -4.55 8.23
C VAL A 48 4.39 -5.10 9.61
N PRO A 49 5.38 -4.51 10.28
CA PRO A 49 5.68 -4.87 11.67
C PRO A 49 4.44 -4.72 12.55
N HIS A 50 4.31 -5.58 13.55
CA HIS A 50 3.31 -5.39 14.59
C HIS A 50 3.61 -4.12 15.39
N LEU A 51 2.56 -3.49 15.91
CA LEU A 51 2.72 -2.38 16.83
C LEU A 51 3.40 -2.88 18.10
N ASP A 52 4.44 -2.18 18.52
CA ASP A 52 5.08 -2.34 19.82
C ASP A 52 4.87 -1.08 20.67
N HIS A 53 5.33 -1.13 21.93
CA HIS A 53 5.20 0.01 22.83
C HIS A 53 5.93 1.24 22.28
N PHE A 54 7.07 1.07 21.61
CA PHE A 54 7.82 2.18 21.04
C PHE A 54 7.00 2.92 19.99
N ALA A 55 6.45 2.20 19.01
CA ALA A 55 5.60 2.75 17.95
C ALA A 55 4.37 3.48 18.49
N VAL A 56 3.75 2.95 19.55
CA VAL A 56 2.61 3.61 20.21
C VAL A 56 3.05 4.85 20.98
N SER A 57 4.15 4.78 21.73
CA SER A 57 4.65 5.89 22.54
C SER A 57 5.17 7.06 21.69
N ALA A 58 5.67 6.80 20.49
CA ALA A 58 6.18 7.81 19.57
C ALA A 58 5.14 8.87 19.18
N GLY A 59 3.85 8.51 19.14
CA GLY A 59 2.78 9.47 18.85
C GLY A 59 2.56 10.53 19.96
N PHE A 60 3.16 10.35 21.13
CA PHE A 60 3.12 11.29 22.25
C PHE A 60 4.43 12.09 22.43
N ALA A 61 5.45 11.82 21.61
CA ALA A 61 6.70 12.58 21.64
C ALA A 61 6.45 14.05 21.28
N ASP A 62 7.28 14.96 21.79
CA ASP A 62 7.19 16.35 21.36
C ASP A 62 7.50 16.41 19.86
N PRO A 63 6.75 17.16 19.03
CA PRO A 63 7.02 17.25 17.60
C PRO A 63 8.46 17.69 17.26
N SER A 64 9.15 18.40 18.16
CA SER A 64 10.57 18.76 18.02
C SER A 64 11.53 17.57 18.14
N GLU A 65 11.07 16.44 18.67
CA GLU A 65 11.82 15.18 18.81
C GLU A 65 11.57 14.21 17.64
N HIS A 66 10.66 14.53 16.71
CA HIS A 66 10.44 13.73 15.50
C HIS A 66 11.61 13.93 14.51
N THR A 67 12.36 12.86 14.23
CA THR A 67 13.45 12.82 13.24
C THR A 67 12.97 12.39 11.86
#